data_AF-R5PZK6-F1
#
_entry.id   AF-R5PZK6-F1
#
_cell.length_a   1.000
_cell.length_b   1.000
_cell.length_c   1.000
_cell.angle_alpha   90.00
_cell.angle_beta   90.00
_cell.angle_gamma   90.00
#
_symmetry.space_group_name_H-M   'P 1'
#
loop_
_entity.id
_entity.type
_entity.pdbx_description
1 polymer ?
#
loop_
_entity_poly.entity_id
_entity_poly.type
_entity_poly.pdbx_seq_one_letter_code
_entity_poly.pdbx_strand_id
1 'polypeptide(L)'
;MSPTENIPENSEKKMSPLALILTIGIKIYRKLISPLFPGCCRYTPTCSAYGLEALRVHGALYGSWLTFKRVLRCNPWGGSGYDPVPPPRPKKKQTLSPFTRKKAAFALLGFALLGFLGVFALGGATYDKPTQKEIELAERLMALRTQPLKNTSAENNAENKAETVSEPTSKKLNAPTRFLRWLVLFYQDNMSRLTPGKCRFRPTCSAYALEALEKYGALKGTWLTLKRILRCNPWGGSGDDPVP
;
A
#
# COMPACT_ATOMS: atom_id res chain seq x y z
N MET A 1 17.40 38.78 -15.36
CA MET A 1 16.02 38.79 -14.84
C MET A 1 15.75 37.45 -14.15
N SER A 2 16.06 37.34 -12.86
CA SER A 2 15.76 36.14 -12.06
C SER A 2 14.34 36.27 -11.48
N PRO A 3 13.52 35.20 -11.48
CA PRO A 3 12.18 35.26 -10.92
C PRO A 3 12.27 35.26 -9.38
N THR A 4 12.47 36.44 -8.80
CA THR A 4 12.28 36.73 -7.38
C THR A 4 10.90 37.33 -7.18
N GLU A 5 9.86 36.58 -7.52
CA GLU A 5 8.48 37.02 -7.31
C GLU A 5 7.71 35.98 -6.51
N ASN A 6 7.20 36.44 -5.36
CA ASN A 6 6.27 35.75 -4.46
C ASN A 6 6.88 34.80 -3.42
N ILE A 7 7.80 35.30 -2.57
CA ILE A 7 7.86 34.79 -1.19
C ILE A 7 6.86 35.63 -0.39
N PRO A 8 5.72 35.07 0.05
CA PRO A 8 4.76 35.81 0.87
C PRO A 8 5.45 36.26 2.17
N GLU A 9 5.63 37.57 2.29
CA GLU A 9 6.40 38.25 3.34
C GLU A 9 5.74 38.17 4.74
N ASN A 10 4.57 37.55 4.86
CA ASN A 10 3.89 37.42 6.13
C ASN A 10 3.19 36.07 6.27
N SER A 11 3.97 35.05 6.62
CA SER A 11 3.43 33.89 7.33
C SER A 11 4.23 33.79 8.62
N GLU A 12 3.78 34.51 9.66
CA GLU A 12 4.04 34.17 11.06
C GLU A 12 3.49 32.76 11.35
N LYS A 13 4.08 31.73 10.73
CA LYS A 13 3.86 30.36 11.18
C LYS A 13 4.49 30.29 12.56
N LYS A 14 3.66 30.20 13.61
CA LYS A 14 4.07 29.76 14.94
C LYS A 14 4.91 28.50 14.75
N MET A 15 6.24 28.65 14.80
CA MET A 15 7.16 27.52 14.78
C MET A 15 6.77 26.65 15.97
N SER A 16 6.62 25.34 15.75
CA SER A 16 6.43 24.44 16.88
C SER A 16 7.62 24.64 17.84
N PRO A 17 7.41 24.52 19.17
CA PRO A 17 8.49 24.73 20.14
C PRO A 17 9.71 23.84 19.83
N LEU A 18 9.46 22.62 19.33
CA LEU A 18 10.50 21.71 18.85
C LEU A 18 11.26 22.24 17.62
N ALA A 19 10.57 22.85 16.65
CA ALA A 19 11.21 23.42 15.47
C ALA A 19 12.10 24.61 15.85
N LEU A 20 11.69 25.38 16.85
CA LEU A 20 12.47 26.49 17.39
C LEU A 20 13.76 26.00 18.04
N ILE A 21 13.68 24.99 18.92
CA ILE A 21 14.86 24.38 19.57
C ILE A 21 15.86 23.88 18.51
N LEU A 22 15.38 23.15 17.50
CA LEU A 22 16.22 22.66 16.40
C LEU A 22 16.85 23.79 15.58
N THR A 23 16.09 24.86 15.32
CA THR A 23 16.58 26.04 14.59
C THR A 23 17.69 26.74 15.37
N ILE A 24 17.54 26.88 16.70
CA ILE A 24 18.59 27.43 17.57
C ILE A 24 19.84 26.53 17.51
N GLY A 25 19.67 25.21 17.61
CA GLY A 25 20.78 24.26 17.50
C GLY A 25 21.57 24.42 16.20
N ILE A 26 20.89 24.53 15.06
CA ILE A 26 21.54 24.74 13.76
C ILE A 26 22.25 26.10 13.70
N LYS A 27 21.68 27.16 14.29
CA LYS A 27 22.33 28.48 14.36
C LYS A 27 23.59 28.45 15.23
N ILE A 28 23.55 27.77 16.37
CA ILE A 28 24.71 27.58 17.25
C ILE A 28 25.80 26.81 16.50
N TYR A 29 25.44 25.70 15.84
CA TYR A 29 26.36 24.95 14.99
C TYR A 29 26.99 25.83 13.90
N ARG A 30 26.19 26.66 13.22
CA ARG A 30 26.70 27.60 12.20
C ARG A 30 27.67 28.64 12.76
N LYS A 31 27.46 29.10 13.99
CA LYS A 31 28.30 30.14 14.61
C LYS A 31 29.59 29.57 15.22
N LEU A 32 29.51 28.41 15.86
CA LEU A 32 30.62 27.82 16.61
C LEU A 32 31.45 26.84 15.78
N ILE A 33 30.79 26.00 14.98
CA ILE A 33 31.42 24.86 14.30
C ILE A 33 31.71 25.18 12.83
N SER A 34 30.81 25.88 12.12
CA SER A 34 31.04 26.22 10.71
C SER A 34 32.32 27.00 10.40
N PRO A 35 32.87 27.90 11.25
CA PRO A 35 34.13 28.57 10.94
C PRO A 35 35.36 27.64 11.08
N LEU A 36 35.21 26.50 11.76
CA LEU A 36 36.29 25.54 12.00
C LEU A 36 36.43 24.49 10.88
N PHE A 37 35.45 24.39 9.98
CA PHE A 37 35.44 23.41 8.90
C PHE A 37 35.26 24.09 7.53
N PRO A 38 36.01 23.67 6.50
CA PRO A 38 35.78 24.15 5.15
C PRO A 38 34.36 23.81 4.68
N GLY A 39 33.76 24.68 3.89
CA GLY A 39 32.41 24.52 3.37
C GLY A 39 32.30 23.38 2.35
N CYS A 40 32.16 22.13 2.82
CA CYS A 40 32.10 20.94 1.96
C CYS A 40 30.70 20.63 1.40
N CYS A 41 29.77 21.58 1.44
CA CYS A 41 28.42 21.36 0.92
C CYS A 41 28.42 21.31 -0.60
N ARG A 42 28.03 20.15 -1.15
CA ARG A 42 27.96 19.92 -2.60
C ARG A 42 26.66 20.40 -3.25
N TYR A 43 25.64 20.65 -2.43
CA TYR A 43 24.37 21.23 -2.87
C TYR A 43 24.28 22.71 -2.50
N THR A 44 23.58 23.47 -3.33
CA THR A 44 23.27 24.89 -3.12
C THR A 44 21.76 25.03 -2.88
N PRO A 45 21.29 25.66 -1.79
CA PRO A 45 22.07 26.20 -0.65
C PRO A 45 22.67 25.10 0.24
N THR A 46 23.58 25.49 1.15
CA THR A 46 24.25 24.57 2.07
C THR A 46 23.26 23.77 2.91
N CYS A 47 23.65 22.57 3.37
CA CYS A 47 22.77 21.69 4.16
C CYS A 47 22.21 22.36 5.43
N SER A 48 22.99 23.24 6.06
CA SER A 48 22.54 24.01 7.23
C SER A 48 21.57 25.14 6.87
N ALA A 49 21.75 25.80 5.73
CA ALA A 49 20.79 26.79 5.22
C ALA A 49 19.47 26.12 4.78
N TYR A 50 19.57 25.02 4.04
CA TYR A 50 18.43 24.18 3.69
C TYR A 50 17.67 23.70 4.93
N GLY A 51 18.39 23.27 5.97
CA GLY A 51 17.76 22.81 7.21
C GLY A 51 16.97 23.89 7.95
N LEU A 52 17.51 25.13 8.00
CA LEU A 52 16.80 26.27 8.58
C LEU A 52 15.51 26.59 7.80
N GLU A 53 15.56 26.55 6.48
CA GLU A 53 14.40 26.81 5.64
C GLU A 53 13.38 25.66 5.71
N ALA A 54 13.84 24.40 5.72
CA ALA A 54 12.99 23.22 5.83
C ALA A 54 12.22 23.19 7.15
N LEU A 55 12.88 23.51 8.27
CA LEU A 55 12.23 23.61 9.59
C LEU A 55 11.19 24.72 9.65
N ARG A 56 11.45 25.87 9.00
CA ARG A 56 10.50 27.00 8.93
C ARG A 56 9.28 26.66 8.06
N VAL A 57 9.50 26.06 6.89
CA VAL A 57 8.43 25.79 5.92
C VAL A 57 7.56 24.60 6.36
N HIS A 58 8.19 23.52 6.82
CA HIS A 58 7.55 22.21 7.05
C HIS A 58 7.42 21.80 8.53
N GLY A 59 8.03 22.53 9.46
CA GLY A 59 8.03 22.20 10.89
C GLY A 59 9.06 21.12 11.28
N ALA A 60 9.10 20.78 12.57
CA ALA A 60 10.17 19.97 13.16
C ALA A 60 10.34 18.59 12.51
N LEU A 61 9.25 17.83 12.34
CA LEU A 61 9.34 16.43 11.89
C LEU A 61 9.70 16.33 10.41
N TYR A 62 8.87 16.92 9.54
CA TYR A 62 9.08 16.83 8.09
C TYR A 62 10.29 17.66 7.64
N GLY A 63 10.55 18.81 8.29
CA GLY A 63 11.75 19.61 8.07
C GLY A 63 13.03 18.87 8.45
N SER A 64 13.05 18.18 9.60
CA SER A 64 14.19 17.34 10.00
C SER A 64 14.41 16.18 9.03
N TRP A 65 13.33 15.51 8.59
CA TRP A 65 13.42 14.42 7.62
C TRP A 65 14.01 14.87 6.28
N LEU A 66 13.54 16.00 5.73
CA LEU A 66 14.08 16.58 4.49
C LEU A 66 15.57 16.93 4.64
N THR A 67 15.93 17.56 5.77
CA THR A 67 17.31 17.93 6.08
C THR A 67 18.20 16.71 6.16
N PHE A 68 17.77 15.69 6.92
CA PHE A 68 18.51 14.44 7.10
C PHE A 68 18.72 13.71 5.77
N LYS A 69 17.67 13.56 4.96
CA LYS A 69 17.77 12.95 3.63
C LYS A 69 18.75 13.70 2.73
N ARG A 70 18.84 15.03 2.83
CA ARG A 70 19.81 15.82 2.06
C ARG A 70 21.23 15.65 2.58
N VAL A 71 21.43 15.66 3.90
CA VAL A 71 22.74 15.43 4.52
C VAL A 71 23.31 14.08 4.09
N LEU A 72 22.49 13.02 4.08
CA LEU A 72 22.91 11.69 3.60
C LEU A 72 23.33 11.69 2.13
N ARG A 73 22.70 12.52 1.28
CA ARG A 73 23.07 12.68 -0.13
C ARG A 73 24.28 13.60 -0.33
N CYS A 74 24.66 14.38 0.67
CA CYS A 74 25.77 15.34 0.61
C CYS A 74 27.10 14.67 0.96
N ASN A 75 27.45 13.62 0.22
CA ASN A 75 28.72 12.89 0.35
C ASN A 75 29.45 12.85 -1.00
N PRO A 76 30.74 12.44 -1.04
CA PRO A 76 31.54 12.44 -2.27
C PRO A 76 31.04 11.55 -3.42
N TRP A 77 30.22 10.54 -3.13
CA TRP A 77 29.55 9.69 -4.11
C TRP A 77 28.07 10.06 -4.33
N GLY A 78 27.61 11.12 -3.68
CA GLY A 78 26.28 11.68 -3.87
C GLY A 78 26.25 12.76 -4.95
N GLY A 79 25.04 13.19 -5.30
CA GLY A 79 24.82 14.24 -6.29
C GLY A 79 25.28 15.63 -5.86
N SER A 80 25.20 16.58 -6.80
CA SER A 80 25.49 18.00 -6.63
C SER A 80 24.44 18.86 -7.31
N GLY A 81 24.45 20.16 -7.01
CA GLY A 81 23.64 21.15 -7.72
C GLY A 81 22.65 21.90 -6.85
N TYR A 82 21.71 22.57 -7.50
CA TYR A 82 20.71 23.39 -6.84
C TYR A 82 19.51 22.54 -6.39
N ASP A 83 19.22 22.54 -5.09
CA ASP A 83 18.11 21.81 -4.49
C ASP A 83 17.43 22.73 -3.47
N PRO A 84 16.39 23.50 -3.84
CA PRO A 84 15.66 24.36 -2.89
C PRO A 84 14.69 23.53 -2.03
N VAL A 85 14.23 24.10 -0.91
CA VAL A 85 13.21 23.44 -0.08
C VAL A 85 11.89 23.37 -0.87
N PRO A 86 11.24 22.20 -0.98
CA PRO A 86 9.99 22.08 -1.71
C PRO A 86 8.90 22.93 -1.04
N PRO A 87 8.01 23.58 -1.82
CA PRO A 87 6.92 24.37 -1.24
C PRO A 87 5.99 23.49 -0.40
N PRO A 88 5.37 24.05 0.66
CA PRO A 88 4.44 23.30 1.48
C PRO A 88 3.24 22.90 0.63
N ARG A 89 2.92 21.61 0.59
CA ARG A 89 1.73 21.14 -0.13
C ARG A 89 0.48 21.82 0.46
N PRO A 90 -0.43 22.33 -0.37
CA PRO A 90 -1.68 22.89 0.14
C PRO A 90 -2.39 21.79 0.92
N LYS A 91 -2.64 22.03 2.21
CA LYS A 91 -3.50 21.14 2.99
C LYS A 91 -4.87 21.23 2.34
N LYS A 92 -5.23 20.24 1.52
CA LYS A 92 -6.61 20.08 1.05
C LYS A 92 -7.42 20.02 2.33
N LYS A 93 -8.15 21.09 2.67
CA LYS A 93 -9.14 21.06 3.73
C LYS A 93 -10.05 19.94 3.28
N GLN A 94 -9.89 18.78 3.90
CA GLN A 94 -10.90 17.77 3.80
C GLN A 94 -12.08 18.42 4.51
N THR A 95 -12.89 19.15 3.75
CA THR A 95 -14.31 19.22 4.02
C THR A 95 -14.80 17.80 3.83
N LEU A 96 -14.44 16.92 4.78
CA LEU A 96 -15.20 15.72 5.04
C LEU A 96 -16.58 16.28 5.26
N SER A 97 -17.42 16.08 4.25
CA SER A 97 -18.81 16.48 4.35
C SER A 97 -19.32 15.96 5.71
N PRO A 98 -20.17 16.71 6.42
CA PRO A 98 -20.79 16.18 7.64
C PRO A 98 -21.47 14.81 7.37
N PHE A 99 -21.80 14.54 6.11
CA PHE A 99 -22.27 13.27 5.58
C PHE A 99 -21.24 12.13 5.60
N THR A 100 -19.96 12.37 5.26
CA THR A 100 -18.88 11.36 5.30
C THR A 100 -18.50 11.00 6.72
N ARG A 101 -18.57 11.96 7.66
CA ARG A 101 -18.28 11.73 9.09
C ARG A 101 -19.36 10.88 9.77
N LYS A 102 -20.63 11.12 9.43
CA LYS A 102 -21.75 10.26 9.87
C LYS A 102 -21.72 8.90 9.18
N LYS A 103 -21.46 8.81 7.86
CA LYS A 103 -21.32 7.51 7.17
C LYS A 103 -20.18 6.65 7.69
N ALA A 104 -19.03 7.24 8.06
CA ALA A 104 -17.93 6.49 8.67
C ALA A 104 -18.25 6.01 10.11
N ALA A 105 -18.96 6.82 10.89
CA ALA A 105 -19.44 6.41 12.22
C ALA A 105 -20.54 5.34 12.14
N PHE A 106 -21.49 5.46 11.21
CA PHE A 106 -22.52 4.45 10.93
C PHE A 106 -21.92 3.18 10.30
N ALA A 107 -20.85 3.27 9.52
CA ALA A 107 -20.11 2.10 9.04
C ALA A 107 -19.38 1.41 10.20
N LEU A 108 -18.66 2.12 11.07
CA LEU A 108 -17.94 1.50 12.19
C LEU A 108 -18.87 0.94 13.28
N LEU A 109 -19.97 1.63 13.62
CA LEU A 109 -21.02 1.12 14.52
C LEU A 109 -21.85 0.01 13.85
N GLY A 110 -22.13 0.14 12.55
CA GLY A 110 -22.78 -0.89 11.75
C GLY A 110 -21.91 -2.14 11.60
N PHE A 111 -20.59 -2.03 11.44
CA PHE A 111 -19.66 -3.17 11.37
C PHE A 111 -19.38 -3.78 12.75
N ALA A 112 -19.45 -3.03 13.85
CA ALA A 112 -19.39 -3.58 15.20
C ALA A 112 -20.69 -4.31 15.58
N LEU A 113 -21.87 -3.78 15.22
CA LEU A 113 -23.17 -4.42 15.48
C LEU A 113 -23.49 -5.55 14.49
N LEU A 114 -23.27 -5.39 13.17
CA LEU A 114 -23.46 -6.44 12.16
C LEU A 114 -22.32 -7.47 12.17
N GLY A 115 -21.12 -7.13 12.63
CA GLY A 115 -20.05 -8.11 12.86
C GLY A 115 -20.31 -8.99 14.08
N PHE A 116 -20.86 -8.42 15.15
CA PHE A 116 -21.15 -9.15 16.39
C PHE A 116 -22.49 -9.91 16.33
N LEU A 117 -23.55 -9.35 15.71
CA LEU A 117 -24.79 -10.09 15.44
C LEU A 117 -24.69 -11.00 14.21
N GLY A 118 -23.96 -10.64 13.16
CA GLY A 118 -23.90 -11.44 11.92
C GLY A 118 -23.14 -12.75 12.08
N VAL A 119 -22.17 -12.83 13.00
CA VAL A 119 -21.42 -14.07 13.28
C VAL A 119 -22.21 -15.02 14.21
N PHE A 120 -23.10 -14.50 15.06
CA PHE A 120 -23.85 -15.32 16.02
C PHE A 120 -25.33 -15.56 15.66
N ALA A 121 -25.95 -14.72 14.83
CA ALA A 121 -27.38 -14.78 14.54
C ALA A 121 -27.74 -15.11 13.08
N LEU A 122 -26.83 -14.96 12.11
CA LEU A 122 -27.11 -15.26 10.70
C LEU A 122 -26.22 -16.40 10.20
N GLY A 123 -26.60 -17.60 10.60
CA GLY A 123 -26.52 -18.71 9.66
C GLY A 123 -27.25 -18.29 8.37
N GLY A 124 -26.50 -18.17 7.26
CA GLY A 124 -27.08 -18.06 5.93
C GLY A 124 -27.07 -16.66 5.30
N ALA A 125 -25.89 -16.15 4.96
CA ALA A 125 -25.72 -15.60 3.62
C ALA A 125 -24.88 -16.63 2.86
N THR A 126 -25.55 -17.67 2.36
CA THR A 126 -24.97 -18.55 1.36
C THR A 126 -24.56 -17.67 0.19
N TYR A 127 -23.26 -17.64 -0.12
CA TYR A 127 -22.83 -17.41 -1.49
C TYR A 127 -23.54 -18.49 -2.31
N ASP A 128 -24.65 -18.12 -2.94
CA ASP A 128 -25.40 -19.01 -3.78
C ASP A 128 -24.51 -19.33 -4.98
N LYS A 129 -24.18 -20.62 -5.16
CA LYS A 129 -23.51 -21.03 -6.38
C LYS A 129 -24.48 -20.71 -7.52
N PRO A 130 -24.02 -20.15 -8.65
CA PRO A 130 -24.89 -20.03 -9.83
C PRO A 130 -25.51 -21.40 -10.08
N THR A 131 -26.84 -21.44 -10.15
CA THR A 131 -27.58 -22.68 -10.38
C THR A 131 -27.04 -23.37 -11.63
N GLN A 132 -27.12 -24.70 -11.74
CA GLN A 132 -26.60 -25.40 -12.93
C GLN A 132 -27.12 -24.83 -14.25
N LYS A 133 -28.33 -24.25 -14.26
CA LYS A 133 -28.91 -23.56 -15.42
C LYS A 133 -28.15 -22.27 -15.80
N GLU A 134 -27.65 -21.53 -14.81
CA GLU A 134 -26.81 -20.34 -15.01
C GLU A 134 -25.43 -20.73 -15.53
N ILE A 135 -24.87 -21.84 -15.03
CA ILE A 135 -23.59 -22.38 -15.51
C ILE A 135 -23.74 -22.89 -16.94
N GLU A 136 -24.81 -23.62 -17.25
CA GLU A 136 -25.12 -24.12 -18.59
C GLU A 136 -25.41 -22.97 -19.57
N LEU A 137 -26.05 -21.89 -19.11
CA LEU A 137 -26.26 -20.68 -19.91
C LEU A 137 -24.94 -19.95 -20.18
N ALA A 138 -24.09 -19.81 -19.17
CA ALA A 138 -22.77 -19.20 -19.32
C ALA A 138 -21.88 -20.03 -20.26
N GLU A 139 -21.92 -21.36 -20.14
CA GLU A 139 -21.21 -22.29 -21.01
C GLU A 139 -21.75 -22.26 -22.45
N ARG A 140 -23.08 -22.22 -22.64
CA ARG A 140 -23.70 -22.00 -23.96
C ARG A 140 -23.37 -20.64 -24.56
N LEU A 141 -23.35 -19.57 -23.77
CA LEU A 141 -22.97 -18.23 -24.23
C LEU A 141 -21.48 -18.14 -24.57
N MET A 142 -20.61 -18.83 -23.83
CA MET A 142 -19.19 -18.95 -24.16
C MET A 142 -18.98 -19.81 -25.41
N ALA A 143 -19.71 -20.90 -25.58
CA ALA A 143 -19.68 -21.75 -26.77
C ALA A 143 -20.19 -21.01 -28.04
N LEU A 144 -21.17 -20.11 -27.90
CA LEU A 144 -21.60 -19.20 -28.97
C LEU A 144 -20.53 -18.16 -29.31
N ARG A 145 -19.76 -17.70 -28.30
CA ARG A 145 -18.66 -16.76 -28.49
C ARG A 145 -17.42 -17.40 -29.13
N THR A 146 -17.25 -18.72 -28.97
CA THR A 146 -16.20 -19.51 -29.63
C THR A 146 -16.62 -20.07 -30.98
N GLN A 147 -17.80 -19.73 -31.50
CA GLN A 147 -18.11 -20.04 -32.89
C GLN A 147 -17.10 -19.30 -33.78
N PRO A 148 -16.30 -20.02 -34.58
CA PRO A 148 -15.24 -19.41 -35.35
C PRO A 148 -15.87 -18.51 -36.42
N LEU A 149 -15.45 -17.25 -36.46
CA LEU A 149 -15.31 -16.60 -37.77
C LEU A 149 -14.34 -17.49 -38.55
N LYS A 150 -14.86 -18.11 -39.62
CA LYS A 150 -14.15 -19.08 -40.46
C LYS A 150 -12.77 -18.58 -40.88
N ASN A 151 -11.70 -19.26 -40.45
CA ASN A 151 -10.47 -19.45 -41.22
C ASN A 151 -9.57 -20.57 -40.65
N THR A 152 -9.86 -21.78 -41.11
CA THR A 152 -8.90 -22.76 -41.68
C THR A 152 -7.60 -23.10 -40.92
N SER A 153 -7.64 -24.26 -40.26
CA SER A 153 -6.79 -25.43 -40.55
C SER A 153 -5.33 -25.53 -40.03
N ALA A 154 -4.88 -24.75 -39.04
CA ALA A 154 -3.46 -24.82 -38.62
C ALA A 154 -3.15 -25.08 -37.11
N GLU A 155 -4.10 -25.06 -36.18
CA GLU A 155 -3.77 -25.09 -34.73
C GLU A 155 -4.20 -26.34 -33.95
N ASN A 156 -4.62 -27.42 -34.62
CA ASN A 156 -5.12 -28.63 -33.93
C ASN A 156 -4.01 -29.57 -33.41
N ASN A 157 -2.74 -29.13 -33.35
CA ASN A 157 -1.61 -29.94 -32.87
C ASN A 157 -0.99 -29.45 -31.54
N ALA A 158 -1.62 -28.48 -30.87
CA ALA A 158 -1.19 -28.02 -29.53
C ALA A 158 -2.11 -28.52 -28.38
N GLU A 159 -3.07 -29.40 -28.69
CA GLU A 159 -4.05 -29.95 -27.74
C GLU A 159 -3.53 -31.07 -26.80
N ASN A 160 -2.23 -31.41 -26.83
CA ASN A 160 -1.67 -32.45 -25.95
C ASN A 160 -0.70 -31.89 -24.90
N LYS A 161 -1.21 -31.03 -24.01
CA LYS A 161 -0.68 -30.96 -22.64
C LYS A 161 -1.81 -30.75 -21.66
N ALA A 162 -2.46 -31.85 -21.36
CA ALA A 162 -3.31 -32.03 -20.20
C ALA A 162 -2.55 -31.61 -18.93
N GLU A 163 -2.93 -30.48 -18.35
CA GLU A 163 -2.66 -30.17 -16.95
C GLU A 163 -4.00 -30.11 -16.23
N THR A 164 -4.30 -31.26 -15.65
CA THR A 164 -5.24 -31.54 -14.56
C THR A 164 -5.84 -30.31 -13.88
N VAL A 165 -7.05 -29.93 -14.30
CA VAL A 165 -7.94 -29.10 -13.49
C VAL A 165 -8.42 -29.97 -12.32
N SER A 166 -7.72 -29.92 -11.20
CA SER A 166 -8.19 -30.56 -9.97
C SER A 166 -9.49 -29.92 -9.53
N GLU A 167 -10.57 -30.71 -9.48
CA GLU A 167 -11.84 -30.32 -8.87
C GLU A 167 -11.58 -29.63 -7.52
N PRO A 168 -12.13 -28.41 -7.27
CA PRO A 168 -12.09 -27.84 -5.93
C PRO A 168 -13.01 -28.70 -5.05
N THR A 169 -12.41 -29.58 -4.26
CA THR A 169 -13.07 -30.34 -3.20
C THR A 169 -13.87 -29.37 -2.33
N SER A 170 -15.18 -29.32 -2.55
CA SER A 170 -16.05 -28.37 -1.84
C SER A 170 -16.31 -28.86 -0.42
N LYS A 171 -15.29 -28.80 0.43
CA LYS A 171 -15.46 -28.94 1.88
C LYS A 171 -16.29 -27.75 2.37
N LYS A 172 -17.35 -28.00 3.16
CA LYS A 172 -18.08 -26.94 3.88
C LYS A 172 -17.08 -26.17 4.75
N LEU A 173 -16.73 -24.95 4.36
CA LEU A 173 -15.86 -24.07 5.14
C LEU A 173 -16.51 -23.75 6.50
N ASN A 174 -15.78 -23.96 7.59
CA ASN A 174 -16.20 -23.61 8.95
C ASN A 174 -16.48 -22.10 9.06
N ALA A 175 -17.42 -21.69 9.92
CA ALA A 175 -17.75 -20.27 10.16
C ALA A 175 -16.53 -19.35 10.34
N PRO A 176 -15.49 -19.69 11.14
CA PRO A 176 -14.30 -18.85 11.27
C PRO A 176 -13.48 -18.73 9.98
N THR A 177 -13.48 -19.78 9.14
CA THR A 177 -12.73 -19.78 7.87
C THR A 177 -13.39 -18.85 6.86
N ARG A 178 -14.73 -18.82 6.83
CA ARG A 178 -15.51 -17.91 5.98
C ARG A 178 -15.26 -16.45 6.35
N PHE A 179 -15.22 -16.16 7.65
CA PHE A 179 -14.91 -14.82 8.16
C PHE A 179 -13.52 -14.36 7.71
N LEU A 180 -12.49 -15.20 7.87
CA LEU A 180 -11.13 -14.87 7.44
C LEU A 180 -11.02 -14.71 5.92
N ARG A 181 -11.69 -15.56 5.14
CA ARG A 181 -11.77 -15.42 3.67
C ARG A 181 -12.39 -14.08 3.27
N TRP A 182 -13.48 -13.68 3.92
CA TRP A 182 -14.13 -12.39 3.68
C TRP A 182 -13.21 -11.21 4.01
N LEU A 183 -12.46 -11.26 5.12
CA LEU A 183 -11.46 -10.23 5.45
C LEU A 183 -10.39 -10.09 4.37
N VAL A 184 -9.88 -11.21 3.85
CA VAL A 184 -8.87 -11.20 2.78
C VAL A 184 -9.42 -10.60 1.49
N LEU A 185 -10.66 -10.94 1.10
CA LEU A 185 -11.31 -10.36 -0.08
C LEU A 185 -11.62 -8.88 0.10
N PHE A 186 -12.09 -8.48 1.28
CA PHE A 186 -12.33 -7.08 1.61
C PHE A 186 -11.06 -6.24 1.51
N TYR A 187 -9.94 -6.78 1.99
CA TYR A 187 -8.62 -6.16 1.83
C TYR A 187 -8.23 -6.03 0.35
N GLN A 188 -8.48 -7.06 -0.47
CA GLN A 188 -8.20 -7.00 -1.91
C GLN A 188 -9.02 -5.90 -2.61
N ASP A 189 -10.31 -5.79 -2.31
CA ASP A 189 -11.18 -4.81 -2.96
C ASP A 189 -10.90 -3.36 -2.54
N ASN A 190 -10.53 -3.14 -1.27
CA ASN A 190 -10.32 -1.80 -0.71
C ASN A 190 -8.87 -1.29 -0.84
N MET A 191 -7.86 -2.15 -0.66
CA MET A 191 -6.45 -1.74 -0.62
C MET A 191 -5.68 -2.11 -1.88
N SER A 192 -5.98 -3.22 -2.56
CA SER A 192 -5.16 -3.73 -3.68
C SER A 192 -5.13 -2.80 -4.90
N ARG A 193 -6.09 -1.86 -5.01
CA ARG A 193 -6.09 -0.85 -6.08
C ARG A 193 -5.03 0.24 -5.90
N LEU A 194 -4.46 0.40 -4.69
CA LEU A 194 -3.60 1.54 -4.33
C LEU A 194 -2.11 1.20 -4.27
N THR A 195 -1.73 -0.08 -4.35
CA THR A 195 -0.32 -0.51 -4.32
C THR A 195 -0.03 -1.54 -5.40
N PRO A 196 0.80 -1.23 -6.42
CA PRO A 196 1.25 -2.23 -7.39
C PRO A 196 2.16 -3.25 -6.67
N GLY A 197 1.61 -4.44 -6.40
CA GLY A 197 2.26 -5.48 -5.62
C GLY A 197 3.40 -6.15 -6.38
N LYS A 198 4.65 -5.75 -6.11
CA LYS A 198 5.82 -6.61 -6.35
C LYS A 198 5.90 -7.65 -5.23
N CYS A 199 5.08 -8.70 -5.31
CA CYS A 199 5.19 -9.82 -4.37
C CYS A 199 6.49 -10.59 -4.61
N ARG A 200 7.24 -10.84 -3.53
CA ARG A 200 8.52 -11.58 -3.56
C ARG A 200 8.34 -13.07 -3.83
N PHE A 201 7.21 -13.63 -3.41
CA PHE A 201 6.82 -15.01 -3.68
C PHE A 201 5.60 -15.05 -4.59
N ARG A 202 5.49 -16.11 -5.40
CA ARG A 202 4.34 -16.42 -6.25
C ARG A 202 3.61 -17.66 -5.70
N PRO A 203 2.27 -17.69 -5.63
CA PRO A 203 1.33 -16.60 -5.90
C PRO A 203 1.41 -15.48 -4.84
N THR A 204 0.64 -14.39 -5.00
CA THR A 204 0.64 -13.28 -4.05
C THR A 204 0.24 -13.73 -2.63
N CYS A 205 0.66 -13.01 -1.59
CA CYS A 205 0.35 -13.39 -0.20
C CYS A 205 -1.16 -13.49 0.07
N SER A 206 -1.97 -12.66 -0.59
CA SER A 206 -3.43 -12.69 -0.44
C SER A 206 -4.06 -13.87 -1.19
N ALA A 207 -3.51 -14.29 -2.34
CA ALA A 207 -3.94 -15.49 -3.04
C ALA A 207 -3.55 -16.77 -2.27
N TYR A 208 -2.31 -16.84 -1.78
CA TYR A 208 -1.87 -17.93 -0.91
C TYR A 208 -2.73 -18.04 0.36
N ALA A 209 -3.12 -16.90 0.95
CA ALA A 209 -3.98 -16.89 2.12
C ALA A 209 -5.37 -17.50 1.85
N LEU A 210 -5.97 -17.17 0.69
CA LEU A 210 -7.27 -17.75 0.30
C LEU A 210 -7.15 -19.26 0.13
N GLU A 211 -6.16 -19.71 -0.63
CA GLU A 211 -5.95 -21.13 -0.90
C GLU A 211 -5.60 -21.92 0.37
N ALA A 212 -4.79 -21.36 1.27
CA ALA A 212 -4.43 -21.97 2.54
C ALA A 212 -5.64 -22.07 3.49
N LEU A 213 -6.49 -21.05 3.54
CA LEU A 213 -7.73 -21.07 4.32
C LEU A 213 -8.73 -22.10 3.75
N GLU A 214 -8.81 -22.24 2.43
CA GLU A 214 -9.70 -23.19 1.77
C GLU A 214 -9.22 -24.65 1.95
N LYS A 215 -7.91 -24.92 1.82
CA LYS A 215 -7.33 -26.26 1.99
C LYS A 215 -7.24 -26.70 3.46
N TYR A 216 -6.79 -25.81 4.36
CA TYR A 216 -6.40 -26.17 5.73
C TYR A 216 -7.31 -25.59 6.83
N GLY A 217 -8.28 -24.76 6.47
CA GLY A 217 -9.17 -24.10 7.43
C GLY A 217 -8.52 -22.96 8.21
N ALA A 218 -9.28 -22.34 9.11
CA ALA A 218 -8.89 -21.11 9.80
C ALA A 218 -7.55 -21.19 10.54
N LEU A 219 -7.34 -22.20 11.39
CA LEU A 219 -6.16 -22.25 12.26
C LEU A 219 -4.87 -22.52 11.46
N LYS A 220 -4.82 -23.66 10.76
CA LYS A 220 -3.64 -24.09 10.01
C LYS A 220 -3.40 -23.21 8.78
N GLY A 221 -4.46 -22.75 8.11
CA GLY A 221 -4.36 -21.79 7.01
C GLY A 221 -3.80 -20.43 7.45
N THR A 222 -4.25 -19.90 8.59
CA THR A 222 -3.71 -18.65 9.15
C THR A 222 -2.25 -18.81 9.55
N TRP A 223 -1.89 -19.93 10.19
CA TRP A 223 -0.50 -20.20 10.56
C TRP A 223 0.44 -20.25 9.35
N LEU A 224 0.07 -20.99 8.29
CA LEU A 224 0.85 -21.08 7.05
C LEU A 224 1.02 -19.69 6.40
N THR A 225 -0.06 -18.91 6.37
CA THR A 225 -0.07 -17.55 5.83
C THR A 225 0.86 -16.64 6.63
N LEU A 226 0.77 -16.63 7.96
CA LEU A 226 1.62 -15.83 8.84
C LEU A 226 3.09 -16.20 8.70
N LYS A 227 3.41 -17.50 8.71
CA LYS A 227 4.77 -18.00 8.50
C LYS A 227 5.37 -17.51 7.18
N ARG A 228 4.57 -17.42 6.11
CA ARG A 228 5.01 -16.86 4.83
C ARG A 228 5.19 -15.35 4.88
N ILE A 229 4.26 -14.61 5.47
CA ILE A 229 4.36 -13.14 5.62
C ILE A 229 5.63 -12.77 6.40
N LEU A 230 5.97 -13.51 7.44
CA LEU A 230 7.20 -13.30 8.22
C LEU A 230 8.48 -13.52 7.37
N ARG A 231 8.43 -14.41 6.36
CA ARG A 231 9.51 -14.59 5.38
C ARG A 231 9.52 -13.50 4.30
N CYS A 232 8.48 -12.69 4.17
CA CYS A 232 8.39 -11.61 3.18
C CYS A 232 9.11 -10.33 3.64
N ASN A 233 10.40 -10.46 3.96
CA ASN A 233 11.27 -9.35 4.30
C ASN A 233 12.47 -9.27 3.32
N PRO A 234 13.26 -8.19 3.30
CA PRO A 234 14.37 -8.02 2.35
C PRO A 234 15.44 -9.14 2.41
N TRP A 235 15.57 -9.85 3.52
CA TRP A 235 16.55 -10.93 3.72
C TRP A 235 15.92 -12.34 3.64
N GLY A 236 14.62 -12.44 3.37
CA GLY A 236 13.93 -13.72 3.20
C GLY A 236 14.14 -14.34 1.80
N GLY A 237 13.62 -15.55 1.59
CA GLY A 237 13.66 -16.20 0.27
C GLY A 237 12.76 -15.52 -0.79
N SER A 238 12.88 -15.92 -2.05
CA SER A 238 11.98 -15.55 -3.16
C SER A 238 11.76 -16.75 -4.06
N GLY A 239 10.62 -16.81 -4.75
CA GLY A 239 10.31 -17.89 -5.67
C GLY A 239 8.86 -18.34 -5.61
N ASP A 240 8.57 -19.48 -6.24
CA ASP A 240 7.27 -20.12 -6.22
C ASP A 240 7.12 -20.91 -4.92
N ASP A 241 6.09 -20.59 -4.14
CA ASP A 241 5.76 -21.24 -2.87
C ASP A 241 4.27 -21.61 -2.91
N PRO A 242 3.85 -22.68 -3.60
CA PRO A 242 2.44 -23.07 -3.61
C PRO A 242 2.00 -23.52 -2.20
N VAL A 243 0.70 -23.47 -1.94
CA VAL A 243 0.16 -24.05 -0.71
C VAL A 243 0.44 -25.56 -0.74
N PRO A 244 1.12 -26.12 0.29
CA PRO A 244 1.47 -27.55 0.33
C PRO A 244 0.24 -28.44 0.32
#